data_AF-A0A2G9T7X9-F1
#
_entry.id   AF-A0A2G9T7X9-F1
#
_cell.length_a   1.000
_cell.length_b   1.000
_cell.length_c   1.000
_cell.angle_alpha   90.00
_cell.angle_beta   90.00
_cell.angle_gamma   90.00
#
_symmetry.space_group_name_H-M   'P 1'
#
loop_
_entity.id
_entity.type
_entity.pdbx_description
1 polymer ?
#
loop_
_entity_poly.entity_id
_entity_poly.type
_entity_poly.pdbx_seq_one_letter_code
_entity_poly.pdbx_strand_id
1 'polypeptide(L)'
;ELEVCVIYEFFSFSPYFTNYVTSSKTAEFNSKRDWSVPSEALQSYLSETEITFFLFENRVGSNEEKDGVLSMLSLPLAPLRENKPIKGSFEMVK
;
A
#
# COMPACT_ATOMS: atom_id res chain seq x y z
N GLU A 1 11.18 4.98 -19.74
CA GLU A 1 11.49 4.41 -18.42
C GLU A 1 10.18 4.00 -17.78
N LEU A 2 10.17 2.99 -16.92
CA LEU A 2 8.93 2.52 -16.28
C LEU A 2 8.60 3.41 -15.10
N GLU A 3 7.43 4.05 -15.10
CA GLU A 3 6.93 4.76 -13.92
C GLU A 3 6.08 3.82 -13.08
N VAL A 4 6.24 3.87 -11.76
CA VAL A 4 5.52 3.02 -10.82
C VAL A 4 4.97 3.82 -9.64
N CYS A 5 3.85 3.38 -9.07
CA CYS A 5 3.31 3.90 -7.81
C CYS A 5 2.95 2.74 -6.88
N VAL A 6 2.80 3.03 -5.59
CA VAL A 6 2.23 2.08 -4.62
C VAL A 6 0.78 2.47 -4.34
N ILE A 7 -0.10 1.47 -4.37
CA ILE A 7 -1.53 1.62 -4.09
C ILE A 7 -1.87 0.81 -2.85
N TYR A 8 -2.66 1.37 -1.93
CA TYR A 8 -3.20 0.62 -0.79
C TYR A 8 -4.49 1.25 -0.27
N GLU A 9 -5.29 0.45 0.41
CA GLU A 9 -6.50 0.88 1.10
C GLU A 9 -6.35 0.65 2.60
N PHE A 10 -6.82 1.60 3.40
CA PHE A 10 -6.84 1.47 4.85
C PHE A 10 -8.24 1.83 5.34
N PHE A 11 -8.80 0.98 6.19
CA PHE A 11 -10.14 1.13 6.74
C PHE A 11 -11.18 1.31 5.63
N SER A 12 -12.13 2.24 5.78
CA SER A 12 -13.14 2.59 4.76
C SER A 12 -12.78 3.83 3.93
N PHE A 13 -11.51 4.25 3.93
CA PHE A 13 -11.07 5.37 3.11
C PHE A 13 -10.85 4.95 1.66
N SER A 14 -11.00 5.88 0.71
CA SER A 14 -10.68 5.62 -0.69
C SER A 14 -9.21 5.17 -0.85
N PRO A 15 -8.93 4.28 -1.83
CA PRO A 15 -7.59 3.84 -2.16
C PRO A 15 -6.63 5.02 -2.30
N TYR A 16 -5.45 4.86 -1.72
CA TYR A 16 -4.38 5.84 -1.80
C TYR A 16 -3.39 5.47 -2.88
N PHE A 17 -2.98 6.45 -3.66
CA PHE A 17 -1.95 6.33 -4.68
C PHE A 17 -0.77 7.20 -4.23
N THR A 18 0.43 6.63 -4.15
CA THR A 18 1.63 7.46 -4.01
C THR A 18 1.89 8.24 -5.29
N ASN A 19 2.79 9.22 -5.22
CA ASN A 19 3.37 9.79 -6.44
C ASN A 19 4.03 8.68 -7.28
N TYR A 20 3.98 8.86 -8.59
CA TYR A 20 4.75 8.04 -9.52
C TYR A 20 6.23 8.35 -9.38
N VAL A 21 7.05 7.31 -9.44
CA VAL A 21 8.51 7.42 -9.46
C VAL A 21 9.06 6.56 -10.59
N THR A 22 10.21 6.96 -11.13
CA THR A 22 10.93 6.12 -12.10
C THR A 22 11.44 4.86 -11.42
N SER A 23 11.04 3.70 -11.95
CA SER A 23 11.45 2.39 -11.44
C SER A 23 12.97 2.24 -11.54
N SER A 24 13.60 1.97 -10.40
CA SER A 24 15.04 1.72 -10.28
C SER A 24 15.32 0.91 -9.02
N LYS A 25 16.54 0.39 -8.86
CA LYS A 25 16.95 -0.35 -7.65
C LYS A 25 16.94 0.51 -6.37
N THR A 26 16.94 1.83 -6.53
CA THR A 26 16.99 2.81 -5.44
C THR A 26 15.78 3.75 -5.49
N ALA A 27 14.67 3.32 -6.07
CA ALA A 27 13.46 4.12 -6.14
C ALA A 27 12.92 4.37 -4.73
N GLU A 28 12.62 5.63 -4.42
CA GLU A 28 12.09 6.04 -3.12
C GLU A 28 10.75 6.77 -3.31
N PHE A 29 9.68 6.22 -2.74
CA PHE A 29 8.36 6.87 -2.79
C PHE A 29 8.18 7.96 -1.73
N ASN A 30 8.88 7.83 -0.59
CA ASN A 30 8.87 8.79 0.54
C ASN A 30 7.47 9.32 0.91
N SER A 31 6.48 8.42 0.96
CA SER A 31 5.07 8.77 1.20
C SER A 31 4.67 8.58 2.66
N LYS A 32 3.95 9.57 3.20
CA LYS A 32 3.34 9.51 4.54
C LYS A 32 1.88 9.95 4.45
N ARG A 33 1.01 9.28 5.21
CA ARG A 33 -0.39 9.68 5.40
C ARG A 33 -0.79 9.50 6.86
N ASP A 34 -1.59 10.42 7.36
CA ASP A 34 -2.15 10.39 8.70
C ASP A 34 -3.69 10.31 8.59
N TRP A 35 -4.33 9.48 9.42
CA TRP A 35 -5.78 9.32 9.44
C TRP A 35 -6.35 9.59 10.83
N SER A 36 -7.54 10.16 10.87
CA SER A 36 -8.35 10.23 12.08
C SER A 36 -9.45 9.19 11.99
N VAL A 37 -9.45 8.22 12.89
CA VAL A 37 -10.38 7.08 12.90
C VAL A 37 -11.00 6.95 14.29
N PRO A 38 -12.33 6.71 14.40
CA PRO A 38 -12.96 6.42 15.68
C PRO A 38 -12.34 5.17 16.33
N SER A 39 -11.99 5.27 17.61
CA SER A 39 -11.26 4.22 18.33
C SER A 39 -12.00 2.87 18.36
N GLU A 40 -13.31 2.88 18.52
CA GLU A 40 -14.12 1.67 18.66
C GLU A 40 -14.08 0.82 17.38
N ALA A 41 -14.26 1.44 16.22
CA ALA A 41 -14.24 0.75 14.94
C ALA A 41 -12.81 0.34 14.50
N LEU A 42 -11.80 1.12 14.91
CA LEU A 42 -10.40 0.83 14.59
C LEU A 42 -9.93 -0.48 15.24
N GLN A 43 -10.31 -0.75 16.49
CA GLN A 43 -9.80 -1.92 17.22
C GLN A 43 -10.21 -3.26 16.58
N SER A 44 -11.47 -3.39 16.16
CA SER A 44 -11.94 -4.59 15.45
C SER A 44 -11.25 -4.72 14.09
N TYR A 45 -11.19 -3.63 13.32
CA TYR A 45 -10.53 -3.62 12.01
C TYR A 45 -9.07 -4.09 12.08
N LEU A 46 -8.29 -3.55 13.01
CA LEU A 46 -6.89 -3.94 13.18
C LEU A 46 -6.73 -5.41 13.59
N SER A 47 -7.73 -6.05 14.21
CA SER A 47 -7.64 -7.45 14.66
C SER A 47 -7.82 -8.46 13.53
N GLU A 48 -8.70 -8.12 12.59
CA GLU A 48 -9.28 -9.05 11.62
C GLU A 48 -8.73 -8.83 10.21
N THR A 49 -7.99 -7.74 10.00
CA THR A 49 -7.64 -7.27 8.66
C THR A 49 -6.12 -7.20 8.45
N GLU A 50 -5.74 -7.33 7.19
CA GLU A 50 -4.41 -7.03 6.68
C GLU A 50 -4.48 -5.81 5.77
N ILE A 51 -3.41 -5.02 5.73
CA ILE A 51 -3.25 -3.99 4.71
C ILE A 51 -2.47 -4.55 3.53
N THR A 52 -3.02 -4.42 2.33
CA THR A 52 -2.36 -4.84 1.11
C THR A 52 -1.83 -3.64 0.34
N PHE A 53 -0.54 -3.67 0.04
CA PHE A 53 0.16 -2.74 -0.83
C PHE A 53 0.36 -3.37 -2.20
N PHE A 54 0.05 -2.65 -3.26
CA PHE A 54 0.26 -3.07 -4.64
C PHE A 54 1.29 -2.16 -5.29
N LEU A 55 2.32 -2.74 -5.91
CA LEU A 55 3.18 -2.00 -6.83
C LEU A 55 2.51 -1.97 -8.19
N PHE A 56 2.23 -0.78 -8.70
CA PHE A 56 1.50 -0.59 -9.94
C PHE A 56 2.36 0.12 -10.99
N GLU A 57 2.25 -0.32 -12.24
CA GLU A 57 2.91 0.20 -13.43
C GLU A 57 2.05 1.27 -14.11
N ASN A 58 2.61 2.47 -14.28
CA ASN A 58 1.99 3.51 -15.10
C ASN A 58 2.21 3.24 -16.59
N ARG A 59 1.28 2.51 -17.22
CA ARG A 59 1.32 2.33 -18.68
C ARG A 59 0.64 3.50 -19.39
N VAL A 60 1.43 4.52 -19.69
CA VAL A 60 0.97 5.61 -20.57
C VAL A 60 0.79 5.05 -21.99
N GLY A 61 -0.46 4.76 -22.39
CA GLY A 61 -0.84 4.51 -23.80
C GLY A 61 -1.26 3.09 -24.20
N SER A 62 -1.38 2.12 -23.27
CA SER A 62 -1.89 0.78 -23.62
C SER A 62 -3.40 0.66 -23.34
N ASN A 63 -4.20 0.55 -24.40
CA ASN A 63 -5.65 0.23 -24.38
C ASN A 63 -5.97 -1.20 -23.88
N GLU A 64 -5.05 -1.85 -23.15
CA GLU A 64 -5.27 -3.20 -22.64
C GLU A 64 -5.56 -3.13 -21.13
N GLU A 65 -6.81 -3.46 -20.78
CA GLU A 65 -7.37 -3.56 -19.41
C GLU A 65 -6.72 -4.67 -18.55
N LYS A 66 -5.48 -5.08 -18.84
CA LYS A 66 -4.78 -6.14 -18.10
C LYS A 66 -3.86 -5.54 -17.05
N ASP A 67 -4.41 -5.48 -15.84
CA ASP A 67 -3.81 -5.29 -14.52
C ASP A 67 -2.36 -4.81 -14.52
N GLY A 68 -2.17 -3.50 -14.36
CA GLY A 68 -0.88 -2.88 -14.13
C GLY A 68 -0.23 -3.24 -12.79
N VAL A 69 -0.69 -4.28 -12.09
CA VAL A 69 -0.10 -4.72 -10.81
C VAL A 69 1.14 -5.56 -11.10
N LEU A 70 2.29 -5.13 -10.58
CA LEU A 70 3.58 -5.81 -10.71
C LEU A 70 3.85 -6.79 -9.56
N SER A 71 3.40 -6.45 -8.36
CA SER A 71 3.57 -7.23 -7.14
C SER A 71 2.67 -6.72 -6.02
N MET A 72 2.49 -7.54 -4.98
CA MET A 72 1.73 -7.18 -3.78
C MET A 72 2.48 -7.53 -2.50
N LEU A 73 2.15 -6.84 -1.41
CA LEU A 73 2.57 -7.16 -0.06
C LEU A 73 1.35 -7.03 0.86
N SER A 74 1.01 -8.10 1.58
CA SER A 74 -0.01 -8.06 2.64
C SER A 74 0.66 -8.08 4.01
N LEU A 75 0.24 -7.18 4.90
CA LEU A 75 0.75 -7.11 6.27
C LEU A 75 -0.40 -7.16 7.28
N PRO A 76 -0.34 -8.05 8.29
CA PRO A 76 -1.35 -8.10 9.33
C PRO A 76 -1.30 -6.85 10.20
N LEU A 77 -2.46 -6.22 10.43
CA LEU A 77 -2.56 -5.00 11.22
C LEU A 77 -2.63 -5.25 12.74
N ALA A 78 -2.80 -6.50 13.16
CA ALA A 78 -2.96 -6.90 14.56
C ALA A 78 -1.92 -6.30 15.52
N PRO A 79 -0.62 -6.20 15.19
CA PRO A 79 0.37 -5.57 16.08
C PRO A 79 0.04 -4.13 16.47
N LEU A 80 -0.63 -3.36 15.59
CA LEU A 80 -0.94 -1.96 15.83
C LEU A 80 -1.95 -1.77 16.97
N ARG A 81 -2.76 -2.78 17.30
CA ARG A 81 -3.69 -2.73 18.45
C ARG A 81 -2.97 -2.59 19.77
N GLU A 82 -1.83 -3.23 19.88
CA GLU A 82 -0.96 -3.18 21.07
C GLU A 82 -0.01 -1.98 21.02
N ASN A 83 -0.27 -1.01 20.13
CA ASN A 83 0.59 0.13 19.86
C ASN A 83 2.03 -0.28 19.45
N LYS A 84 2.17 -1.47 18.82
CA LYS A 84 3.45 -1.96 18.29
C LYS A 84 3.56 -1.57 16.82
N PRO A 85 4.53 -0.73 16.44
CA PRO A 85 4.65 -0.29 15.06
C PRO A 85 5.13 -1.44 14.15
N ILE A 86 4.53 -1.56 12.97
CA ILE A 86 4.99 -2.47 11.91
C ILE A 86 6.06 -1.71 11.12
N LYS A 87 7.34 -2.05 11.33
CA LYS A 87 8.49 -1.39 10.71
C LYS A 87 9.50 -2.45 10.28
N GLY A 88 10.07 -2.27 9.09
CA GLY A 88 11.06 -3.17 8.53
C GLY A 88 11.07 -3.14 7.00
N SER A 89 11.83 -4.05 6.42
CA SER A 89 11.79 -4.35 4.99
C SER A 89 11.00 -5.63 4.78
N PHE A 90 10.00 -5.57 3.92
CA PHE A 90 9.12 -6.69 3.61
C PHE A 90 9.18 -6.96 2.11
N GLU A 91 9.17 -8.23 1.74
CA GLU A 91 9.22 -8.64 0.35
C GLU A 91 7.83 -8.54 -0.29
N MET A 92 7.75 -7.93 -1.48
CA MET A 92 6.56 -7.98 -2.30
C MET A 92 6.59 -9.24 -3.16
N VAL A 93 5.49 -9.98 -3.19
CA VAL A 93 5.32 -11.21 -3.98
C VAL A 93 4.64 -10.87 -5.30
N LYS A 94 5.08 -11.52 -6.38
CA LYS A 94 4.51 -11.37 -7.72
C LYS A 94 3.27 -12.24 -7.93
#